data_AF-A0A9K3IZ96-F1
#
_entry.id   AF-A0A9K3IZ96-F1
#
_cell.length_a   1.000
_cell.length_b   1.000
_cell.length_c   1.000
_cell.angle_alpha   90.00
_cell.angle_beta   90.00
_cell.angle_gamma   90.00
#
_symmetry.space_group_name_H-M   'P 1'
#
loop_
_entity.id
_entity.type
_entity.pdbx_description
1 polymer ?
#
loop_
_entity_poly.entity_id
_entity_poly.type
_entity_poly.pdbx_seq_one_letter_code
_entity_poly.pdbx_strand_id
1 'polypeptide(L)'
;METLEDEQSDDRSAQKAKNSFPEEIIEDILSRLPVKSILRFKSVSKPWLSLISAPSFHNLHSTVAPRTTAFFFTARDSSTGTRYFFSGANDGGSVANLMKLDNTVFDAAHNFAEHLKGLVCFTSRDSLCGKLYAFVFNPTTHKFFKLPDPPVPLRNYTDENKGDYYLFGFDELSNEHKVLYIDVESIKPTTIEIMIFSFSNYSWRKIEVDLPLGISAWRCFV
;
A
#
# COMPACT_ATOMS: atom_id res chain seq x y z
N MET A 1 -6.87 16.62 74.85
CA MET A 1 -6.65 15.21 74.46
C MET A 1 -7.13 15.13 73.02
N GLU A 2 -6.29 15.60 72.10
CA GLU A 2 -6.52 15.57 70.65
C GLU A 2 -6.05 14.22 70.12
N THR A 3 -6.91 13.54 69.36
CA THR A 3 -6.61 12.29 68.67
C THR A 3 -5.95 12.61 67.34
N LEU A 4 -4.69 12.17 67.19
CA LEU A 4 -3.96 12.07 65.94
C LEU A 4 -4.49 10.84 65.18
N GLU A 5 -5.03 11.03 63.97
CA GLU A 5 -5.27 9.95 63.02
C GLU A 5 -4.54 10.24 61.72
N ASP A 6 -3.36 9.59 61.61
CA ASP A 6 -2.75 8.97 60.44
C ASP A 6 -2.97 9.57 59.04
N GLU A 7 -2.01 10.37 58.59
CA GLU A 7 -1.70 10.55 57.17
C GLU A 7 -0.98 9.32 56.63
N GLN A 8 -1.71 8.39 56.01
CA GLN A 8 -1.14 7.37 55.14
C GLN A 8 -1.13 7.89 53.69
N SER A 9 -0.16 8.75 53.39
CA SER A 9 0.10 9.28 52.05
C SER A 9 1.09 8.42 51.26
N ASP A 10 0.57 7.88 50.16
CA ASP A 10 1.21 7.93 48.83
C ASP A 10 2.54 7.18 48.54
N ASP A 11 2.60 5.87 48.79
CA ASP A 11 3.75 5.02 48.37
C ASP A 11 3.43 4.02 47.22
N ARG A 12 2.20 4.06 46.65
CA ARG A 12 1.82 3.16 45.54
C ARG A 12 2.31 3.60 44.16
N SER A 13 2.70 4.86 44.00
CA SER A 13 3.15 5.43 42.73
C SER A 13 4.64 5.15 42.45
N ALA A 14 5.48 5.05 43.49
CA ALA A 14 6.92 4.84 43.37
C ALA A 14 7.31 3.40 43.01
N GLN A 15 6.49 2.40 43.35
CA GLN A 15 6.82 0.98 43.13
C GLN A 15 6.58 0.50 41.68
N LYS A 16 5.90 1.30 40.84
CA LYS A 16 5.55 0.91 39.45
C LYS A 16 6.70 1.11 38.45
N ALA A 17 7.76 1.82 38.83
CA ALA A 17 8.86 2.19 37.94
C ALA A 17 10.04 1.20 37.90
N LYS A 18 10.04 0.14 38.73
CA LYS A 18 11.24 -0.69 38.93
C LYS A 18 11.43 -1.87 37.97
N ASN A 19 10.44 -2.18 37.11
CA ASN A 19 10.46 -3.36 36.24
C ASN A 19 10.21 -3.04 34.74
N SER A 20 10.33 -1.79 34.30
CA SER A 20 10.20 -1.46 32.87
C SER A 20 11.52 -1.67 32.15
N PHE A 21 11.53 -2.52 31.12
CA PHE A 21 12.63 -2.58 30.16
C PHE A 21 12.82 -1.20 29.50
N PRO A 22 14.07 -0.83 29.13
CA PRO A 22 14.32 0.38 28.35
C PRO A 22 13.51 0.38 27.05
N GLU A 23 13.04 1.56 26.63
CA GLU A 23 12.20 1.72 25.45
C GLU A 23 12.91 1.22 24.19
N GLU A 24 14.22 1.42 24.10
CA GLU A 24 15.07 0.98 22.98
C GLU A 24 15.12 -0.54 22.85
N ILE A 25 15.10 -1.26 23.98
CA ILE A 25 15.09 -2.72 24.00
C ILE A 25 13.73 -3.26 23.56
N ILE A 26 12.64 -2.60 24.00
CA ILE A 26 11.30 -2.93 23.55
C ILE A 26 11.18 -2.69 22.04
N GLU A 27 11.69 -1.56 21.55
CA GLU A 27 11.71 -1.23 20.13
C GLU A 27 12.49 -2.26 19.30
N ASP A 28 13.71 -2.64 19.72
CA ASP A 28 14.51 -3.65 19.02
C ASP A 28 13.79 -5.01 18.96
N ILE A 29 13.22 -5.46 20.08
CA ILE A 29 12.44 -6.72 20.13
C ILE A 29 11.26 -6.64 19.17
N LEU A 30 10.46 -5.57 19.27
CA LEU A 30 9.27 -5.40 18.43
C LEU A 30 9.64 -5.30 16.94
N SER A 31 10.75 -4.64 16.60
CA SER A 31 11.21 -4.46 15.21
C SER A 31 11.53 -5.77 14.49
N ARG A 32 11.84 -6.83 15.24
CA ARG A 32 12.18 -8.17 14.72
C ARG A 32 10.98 -9.10 14.55
N LEU A 33 9.80 -8.70 15.01
CA LEU A 33 8.62 -9.56 14.97
C LEU A 33 7.88 -9.50 13.62
N PRO A 34 7.12 -10.54 13.24
CA PRO A 34 6.28 -10.49 12.06
C PRO A 34 5.21 -9.38 12.17
N VAL A 35 4.88 -8.73 11.04
CA VAL A 35 3.92 -7.62 10.97
C VAL A 35 2.58 -7.96 11.63
N LYS A 36 2.07 -9.18 11.43
CA LYS A 36 0.80 -9.64 12.03
C LYS A 36 0.84 -9.61 13.57
N SER A 37 1.96 -9.99 14.17
CA SER A 37 2.13 -9.98 15.63
C SER A 37 2.14 -8.54 16.14
N ILE A 38 2.89 -7.68 15.47
CA ILE A 38 3.03 -6.25 15.81
C ILE A 38 1.68 -5.52 15.73
N LEU A 39 0.86 -5.80 14.70
CA LEU A 39 -0.47 -5.21 14.61
C LEU A 39 -1.39 -5.60 15.77
N ARG A 40 -1.28 -6.83 16.28
CA ARG A 40 -2.01 -7.24 17.50
C ARG A 40 -1.47 -6.53 18.73
N PHE A 41 -0.17 -6.29 18.79
CA PHE A 41 0.51 -5.63 19.90
C PHE A 41 0.12 -4.16 20.09
N LYS A 42 -0.43 -3.52 19.05
CA LYS A 42 -1.10 -2.20 19.18
C LYS A 42 -2.22 -2.18 20.22
N SER A 43 -2.86 -3.32 20.52
CA SER A 43 -3.94 -3.38 21.53
C SER A 43 -3.45 -3.67 22.95
N VAL A 44 -2.16 -3.88 23.17
CA VAL A 44 -1.61 -4.25 24.49
C VAL A 44 -1.55 -3.04 25.43
N SER A 45 -1.09 -1.89 24.95
CA SER A 45 -0.98 -0.67 25.75
C SER A 45 -0.90 0.59 24.87
N LYS A 46 -1.19 1.76 25.47
CA LYS A 46 -1.04 3.06 24.77
C LYS A 46 0.41 3.35 24.33
N PRO A 47 1.45 3.10 25.14
CA PRO A 47 2.84 3.25 24.70
C PRO A 47 3.17 2.36 23.50
N TRP A 48 2.72 1.10 23.51
CA TRP A 48 2.96 0.17 22.40
C TRP A 48 2.23 0.62 21.13
N LEU A 49 0.98 1.06 21.25
CA LEU A 49 0.26 1.67 20.13
C LEU A 49 1.02 2.85 19.53
N SER A 50 1.54 3.74 20.38
CA SER A 50 2.31 4.93 19.98
C SER A 50 3.61 4.56 19.26
N LEU A 51 4.43 3.72 19.90
CA LEU A 51 5.71 3.24 19.35
C LEU A 51 5.51 2.56 18.00
N ILE A 52 4.59 1.58 17.94
CA ILE A 52 4.36 0.80 16.71
C ILE A 52 3.76 1.65 15.58
N SER A 53 3.06 2.74 15.90
CA SER A 53 2.48 3.63 14.88
C SER A 53 3.43 4.73 14.42
N ALA A 54 4.61 4.86 15.05
CA ALA A 54 5.60 5.86 14.70
C ALA A 54 6.25 5.55 13.33
N PRO A 55 6.45 6.55 12.46
CA PRO A 55 7.16 6.36 11.19
C PRO A 55 8.58 5.81 11.35
N SER A 56 9.29 6.21 12.42
CA SER A 56 10.62 5.68 12.76
C SER A 56 10.60 4.17 12.94
N PHE A 57 9.62 3.67 13.69
CA PHE A 57 9.43 2.24 13.93
C PHE A 57 9.12 1.50 12.62
N HIS A 58 8.26 2.05 11.75
CA HIS A 58 7.97 1.43 10.45
C HIS A 58 9.23 1.28 9.58
N ASN A 59 10.09 2.31 9.56
CA ASN A 59 11.34 2.28 8.80
C ASN A 59 12.30 1.22 9.34
N LEU A 60 12.49 1.20 10.66
CA LEU A 60 13.33 0.20 11.36
C LEU A 60 12.79 -1.22 11.14
N HIS A 61 11.48 -1.41 11.28
CA HIS A 61 10.84 -2.70 11.04
C HIS A 61 11.03 -3.14 9.57
N SER A 62 10.92 -2.23 8.60
CA SER A 62 11.12 -2.59 7.19
C SER A 62 12.54 -3.08 6.86
N THR A 63 13.54 -2.65 7.64
CA THR A 63 14.94 -3.03 7.44
C THR A 63 15.32 -4.28 8.23
N VAL A 64 14.82 -4.42 9.46
CA VAL A 64 15.26 -5.48 10.40
C VAL A 64 14.34 -6.69 10.43
N ALA A 65 13.05 -6.52 10.14
CA ALA A 65 12.10 -7.61 10.28
C ALA A 65 12.43 -8.77 9.32
N PRO A 66 12.24 -10.03 9.75
CA PRO A 66 12.40 -11.17 8.89
C PRO A 66 11.43 -11.03 7.70
N ARG A 67 12.00 -10.69 6.54
CA ARG A 67 11.26 -10.65 5.29
C ARG A 67 10.95 -12.09 4.92
N THR A 68 9.72 -12.53 5.14
CA THR A 68 9.16 -13.54 4.27
C THR A 68 9.02 -12.88 2.90
N THR A 69 10.09 -12.93 2.11
CA THR A 69 10.01 -12.59 0.69
C THR A 69 8.95 -13.50 0.11
N ALA A 70 7.86 -12.89 -0.33
CA ALA A 70 6.75 -13.60 -0.92
C ALA A 70 6.49 -13.03 -2.31
N PHE A 71 6.30 -13.92 -3.27
CA PHE A 71 5.78 -13.53 -4.57
C PHE A 71 4.30 -13.26 -4.44
N PHE A 72 3.88 -12.06 -4.84
CA PHE A 72 2.47 -11.73 -4.93
C PHE A 72 1.99 -11.97 -6.35
N PHE A 73 0.90 -12.70 -6.49
CA PHE A 73 0.28 -12.95 -7.79
C PHE A 73 -1.24 -13.00 -7.66
N THR A 74 -1.91 -12.89 -8.79
CA THR A 74 -3.38 -12.99 -8.84
C THR A 74 -3.80 -14.15 -9.71
N ALA A 75 -4.90 -14.80 -9.33
CA ALA A 75 -5.58 -15.76 -10.19
C ALA A 75 -7.05 -15.36 -10.33
N ARG A 76 -7.67 -15.75 -11.45
CA ARG A 76 -9.08 -15.52 -11.72
C ARG A 76 -9.78 -16.86 -11.88
N ASP A 77 -10.89 -17.02 -11.19
CA ASP A 77 -11.84 -18.10 -11.48
C ASP A 77 -12.76 -17.64 -12.61
N SER A 78 -12.63 -18.28 -13.77
CA SER A 78 -13.41 -17.95 -14.96
C SER A 78 -14.90 -18.26 -14.83
N SER A 79 -15.29 -19.17 -13.93
CA SER A 79 -16.69 -19.57 -13.75
C SER A 79 -17.50 -18.55 -12.93
N THR A 80 -16.87 -17.99 -11.90
CA THR A 80 -17.48 -17.02 -10.99
C THR A 80 -17.06 -15.58 -11.31
N GLY A 81 -15.99 -15.40 -12.10
CA GLY A 81 -15.31 -14.14 -12.31
C GLY A 81 -14.46 -13.68 -11.12
N THR A 82 -14.56 -14.37 -9.98
CA THR A 82 -13.86 -14.02 -8.73
C THR A 82 -12.35 -13.94 -8.93
N ARG A 83 -11.74 -12.90 -8.35
CA ARG A 83 -10.28 -12.75 -8.30
C ARG A 83 -9.73 -13.11 -6.94
N TYR A 84 -8.59 -13.77 -6.95
CA TYR A 84 -7.86 -14.18 -5.76
C TYR A 84 -6.47 -13.54 -5.78
N PHE A 85 -6.06 -13.05 -4.61
CA PHE A 85 -4.71 -12.56 -4.37
C PHE A 85 -3.96 -13.56 -3.50
N PHE A 86 -2.77 -13.94 -3.94
CA PHE A 86 -1.95 -14.92 -3.26
C PHE A 86 -0.60 -14.35 -2.89
N SER A 87 -0.02 -14.89 -1.81
CA SER A 87 1.39 -14.78 -1.50
C SER A 87 2.01 -16.18 -1.55
N GLY A 88 2.97 -16.41 -2.43
CA GLY A 88 3.80 -17.61 -2.46
C GLY A 88 5.12 -17.38 -1.74
N ALA A 89 5.56 -18.33 -0.91
CA ALA A 89 6.87 -18.25 -0.30
C ALA A 89 7.99 -18.31 -1.37
N ASN A 90 9.03 -17.49 -1.21
CA ASN A 90 10.14 -17.40 -2.18
C ASN A 90 10.98 -18.69 -2.27
N ASP A 91 10.95 -19.53 -1.25
CA ASP A 91 11.62 -20.84 -1.20
C ASP A 91 10.81 -21.95 -1.90
N GLY A 92 9.72 -21.60 -2.60
CA GLY A 92 8.82 -22.56 -3.21
C GLY A 92 7.91 -23.27 -2.20
N GLY A 93 7.84 -22.76 -0.97
CA GLY A 93 6.97 -23.27 0.08
C GLY A 93 5.49 -22.98 -0.14
N SER A 94 4.75 -22.80 0.95
CA SER A 94 3.29 -22.69 0.89
C SER A 94 2.81 -21.41 0.18
N VAL A 95 1.66 -21.53 -0.46
CA VAL A 95 0.90 -20.40 -1.01
C VAL A 95 -0.24 -20.08 -0.06
N ALA A 96 -0.32 -18.84 0.39
CA ALA A 96 -1.42 -18.35 1.18
C ALA A 96 -2.38 -17.52 0.33
N ASN A 97 -3.68 -17.78 0.46
CA ASN A 97 -4.72 -16.91 -0.06
C ASN A 97 -4.86 -15.70 0.86
N LEU A 98 -4.61 -14.51 0.32
CA LEU A 98 -4.67 -13.24 1.05
C LEU A 98 -6.07 -12.67 1.02
N MET A 99 -6.72 -12.73 -0.14
CA MET A 99 -7.99 -12.07 -0.37
C MET A 99 -8.74 -12.68 -1.56
N LYS A 100 -10.06 -12.72 -1.41
CA LYS A 100 -11.02 -12.93 -2.48
C LYS A 100 -11.71 -11.61 -2.81
N LEU A 101 -11.87 -11.32 -4.09
CA LEU A 101 -12.53 -10.13 -4.59
C LEU A 101 -13.63 -10.55 -5.57
N ASP A 102 -14.87 -10.28 -5.18
CA ASP A 102 -16.04 -10.63 -5.98
C ASP A 102 -16.25 -9.61 -7.11
N ASN A 103 -16.83 -10.10 -8.21
CA ASN A 103 -17.05 -9.37 -9.46
C ASN A 103 -17.87 -8.06 -9.31
N THR A 104 -18.49 -7.81 -8.15
CA THR A 104 -19.34 -6.63 -7.92
C THR A 104 -18.59 -5.32 -7.96
N VAL A 105 -17.26 -5.34 -7.93
CA VAL A 105 -16.42 -4.14 -7.96
C VAL A 105 -15.59 -4.04 -9.26
N PHE A 106 -15.52 -5.11 -10.08
CA PHE A 106 -14.58 -5.17 -11.20
C PHE A 106 -15.14 -5.89 -12.41
N ASP A 107 -15.18 -5.16 -13.53
CA ASP A 107 -15.51 -5.71 -14.83
C ASP A 107 -14.21 -5.97 -15.62
N ALA A 108 -14.14 -7.13 -16.28
CA ALA A 108 -13.10 -7.63 -17.19
C ALA A 108 -11.59 -7.44 -16.87
N ALA A 109 -10.76 -7.93 -17.81
CA ALA A 109 -9.37 -8.36 -17.66
C ALA A 109 -8.46 -7.34 -16.95
N HIS A 110 -7.88 -7.75 -15.82
CA HIS A 110 -6.79 -7.02 -15.20
C HIS A 110 -5.51 -7.38 -15.94
N ASN A 111 -4.81 -6.37 -16.42
CA ASN A 111 -3.59 -6.59 -17.20
C ASN A 111 -2.35 -6.69 -16.29
N PHE A 112 -2.33 -6.01 -15.14
CA PHE A 112 -1.15 -5.95 -14.28
C PHE A 112 -1.52 -5.79 -12.79
N ALA A 113 -0.79 -6.49 -11.93
CA ALA A 113 -0.76 -6.28 -10.49
C ALA A 113 0.69 -6.15 -10.06
N GLU A 114 1.03 -5.06 -9.37
CA GLU A 114 2.38 -4.72 -8.96
C GLU A 114 2.43 -4.63 -7.44
N HIS A 115 3.32 -5.40 -6.82
CA HIS A 115 3.60 -5.29 -5.39
C HIS A 115 4.83 -4.41 -5.17
N LEU A 116 4.69 -3.40 -4.31
CA LEU A 116 5.79 -2.52 -3.94
C LEU A 116 5.69 -2.11 -2.48
N LYS A 117 6.76 -2.34 -1.71
CA LYS A 117 6.90 -1.96 -0.28
C LYS A 117 5.65 -2.27 0.57
N GLY A 118 5.08 -3.48 0.40
CA GLY A 118 3.96 -3.97 1.22
C GLY A 118 2.56 -3.55 0.75
N LEU A 119 2.45 -2.79 -0.33
CA LEU A 119 1.19 -2.48 -1.00
C LEU A 119 1.12 -3.17 -2.36
N VAL A 120 -0.09 -3.48 -2.81
CA VAL A 120 -0.36 -4.06 -4.13
C VAL A 120 -1.23 -3.08 -4.91
N CYS A 121 -0.75 -2.63 -6.06
CA CYS A 121 -1.55 -1.86 -7.02
C CYS A 121 -2.04 -2.78 -8.14
N PHE A 122 -3.27 -2.61 -8.59
CA PHE A 122 -3.81 -3.33 -9.72
C PHE A 122 -4.80 -2.47 -10.50
N THR A 123 -5.02 -2.84 -11.76
CA THR A 123 -5.90 -2.10 -12.67
C THR A 123 -7.02 -2.98 -13.21
N SER A 124 -8.18 -2.37 -13.47
CA SER A 124 -9.35 -3.02 -14.07
C SER A 124 -9.95 -2.12 -15.13
N ARG A 125 -10.34 -2.70 -16.27
CA ARG A 125 -10.96 -1.95 -17.37
C ARG A 125 -12.46 -2.24 -17.41
N ASP A 126 -13.26 -1.20 -17.28
CA ASP A 126 -14.71 -1.27 -17.43
C ASP A 126 -15.11 -1.81 -18.82
N SER A 127 -15.91 -2.88 -18.88
CA SER A 127 -16.28 -3.49 -20.15
C SER A 127 -17.22 -2.65 -20.98
N LEU A 128 -18.05 -1.82 -20.32
CA LEU A 128 -19.10 -1.04 -20.97
C LEU A 128 -18.52 0.24 -21.56
N CYS A 129 -17.78 1.00 -20.75
CA CYS A 129 -17.22 2.28 -21.20
C CYS A 129 -15.76 2.19 -21.62
N GLY A 130 -15.04 1.10 -21.36
CA GLY A 130 -13.64 0.94 -21.72
C GLY A 130 -12.65 1.66 -20.80
N LYS A 131 -13.10 2.31 -19.72
CA LYS A 131 -12.26 3.10 -18.83
C LYS A 131 -11.38 2.25 -17.92
N LEU A 132 -10.10 2.63 -17.77
CA LEU A 132 -9.17 1.99 -16.84
C LEU A 132 -9.23 2.63 -15.44
N TYR A 133 -9.42 1.80 -14.42
CA TYR A 133 -9.36 2.20 -13.01
C TYR A 133 -8.16 1.57 -12.32
N ALA A 134 -7.58 2.28 -11.36
CA ALA A 134 -6.52 1.78 -10.48
C ALA A 134 -7.00 1.65 -9.04
N PHE A 135 -6.47 0.62 -8.38
CA PHE A 135 -6.78 0.28 -7.00
C PHE A 135 -5.48 -0.03 -6.27
N VAL A 136 -5.42 0.36 -5.00
CA VAL A 136 -4.33 0.00 -4.10
C VAL A 136 -4.90 -0.76 -2.92
N PHE A 137 -4.24 -1.88 -2.63
CA PHE A 137 -4.60 -2.81 -1.58
C PHE A 137 -3.44 -2.96 -0.61
N ASN A 138 -3.75 -3.01 0.68
CA ASN A 138 -2.82 -3.36 1.73
C ASN A 138 -3.14 -4.78 2.24
N PRO A 139 -2.37 -5.81 1.83
CA PRO A 139 -2.60 -7.20 2.24
C PRO A 139 -2.52 -7.44 3.75
N THR A 140 -1.84 -6.56 4.48
CA THR A 140 -1.67 -6.70 5.92
C THR A 140 -2.91 -6.21 6.66
N THR A 141 -3.48 -5.09 6.22
CA THR A 141 -4.62 -4.45 6.89
C THR A 141 -5.96 -4.81 6.25
N HIS A 142 -5.95 -5.51 5.12
CA HIS A 142 -7.13 -5.84 4.31
C HIS A 142 -7.91 -4.60 3.85
N LYS A 143 -7.26 -3.43 3.79
CA LYS A 143 -7.86 -2.19 3.31
C LYS A 143 -7.63 -2.04 1.81
N PHE A 144 -8.69 -1.63 1.11
CA PHE A 144 -8.66 -1.32 -0.31
C PHE A 144 -8.94 0.17 -0.51
N PHE A 145 -8.35 0.73 -1.56
CA PHE A 145 -8.54 2.12 -1.96
C PHE A 145 -8.64 2.18 -3.48
N LYS A 146 -9.80 2.62 -4.00
CA LYS A 146 -9.94 2.99 -5.40
C LYS A 146 -9.34 4.37 -5.58
N LEU A 147 -8.43 4.52 -6.55
CA LEU A 147 -7.89 5.84 -6.85
C LEU A 147 -9.00 6.75 -7.40
N PRO A 148 -8.98 8.06 -7.06
CA PRO A 148 -9.83 9.03 -7.74
C PRO A 148 -9.43 9.12 -9.20
N ASP A 149 -10.39 9.49 -10.05
CA ASP A 149 -10.12 9.67 -11.47
C ASP A 149 -9.09 10.80 -11.69
N PRO A 150 -8.11 10.62 -12.59
CA PRO A 150 -7.20 11.68 -12.94
C PRO A 150 -7.99 12.82 -13.62
N PRO A 151 -7.65 14.09 -13.35
CA PRO A 151 -8.34 15.24 -13.92
C PRO A 151 -7.86 15.51 -15.36
N VAL A 152 -8.07 14.53 -16.23
CA VAL A 152 -7.81 14.61 -17.68
C VAL A 152 -9.13 14.81 -18.43
N PRO A 153 -9.12 15.43 -19.63
CA PRO A 153 -10.32 15.60 -20.43
C PRO A 153 -11.05 14.28 -20.68
N LEU A 154 -12.38 14.31 -20.66
CA LEU A 154 -13.18 13.14 -20.99
C LEU A 154 -12.83 12.65 -22.40
N ARG A 155 -12.34 11.42 -22.48
CA ARG A 155 -11.95 10.78 -23.73
C ARG A 155 -12.95 9.69 -24.12
N ASN A 156 -13.01 9.39 -25.41
CA ASN A 156 -13.66 8.18 -25.88
C ASN A 156 -12.72 6.99 -25.66
N TYR A 157 -12.96 6.19 -24.62
CA TYR A 157 -12.12 5.05 -24.25
C TYR A 157 -12.27 3.84 -25.19
N THR A 158 -13.17 3.91 -26.17
CA THR A 158 -13.32 2.90 -27.22
C THR A 158 -12.44 3.17 -28.44
N ASP A 159 -11.72 4.29 -28.47
CA ASP A 159 -10.76 4.61 -29.53
C ASP A 159 -9.47 3.81 -29.33
N GLU A 160 -9.25 2.80 -30.18
CA GLU A 160 -8.05 1.95 -30.16
C GLU A 160 -6.75 2.74 -30.39
N ASN A 161 -6.85 3.97 -30.90
CA ASN A 161 -5.70 4.85 -31.09
C ASN A 161 -5.27 5.56 -29.82
N LYS A 162 -5.91 5.32 -28.67
CA LYS A 162 -5.56 5.91 -27.37
C LYS A 162 -5.31 4.83 -26.32
N GLY A 163 -4.18 4.96 -25.63
CA GLY A 163 -3.79 4.09 -24.52
C GLY A 163 -3.88 4.83 -23.19
N ASP A 164 -4.19 4.12 -22.10
CA ASP A 164 -3.93 4.59 -20.74
C ASP A 164 -3.28 3.51 -19.89
N TYR A 165 -2.41 3.95 -18.99
CA TYR A 165 -1.67 3.08 -18.09
C TYR A 165 -1.55 3.72 -16.71
N TYR A 166 -1.59 2.87 -15.68
CA TYR A 166 -1.16 3.23 -14.34
C TYR A 166 0.14 2.50 -14.01
N LEU A 167 1.10 3.21 -13.43
CA LEU A 167 2.36 2.65 -12.97
C LEU A 167 2.52 2.91 -11.48
N PHE A 168 2.87 1.88 -10.71
CA PHE A 168 3.01 1.99 -9.26
C PHE A 168 4.47 2.19 -8.87
N GLY A 169 4.75 3.28 -8.18
CA GLY A 169 6.10 3.67 -7.79
C GLY A 169 6.23 3.97 -6.31
N PHE A 170 7.47 4.01 -5.82
CA PHE A 170 7.81 4.42 -4.48
C PHE A 170 8.86 5.52 -4.56
N ASP A 171 8.53 6.68 -4.02
CA ASP A 171 9.47 7.79 -3.87
C ASP A 171 10.23 7.61 -2.57
N GLU A 172 11.48 7.15 -2.68
CA GLU A 172 12.36 6.92 -1.53
C GLU A 172 12.72 8.22 -0.79
N LEU A 173 12.68 9.39 -1.47
CA LEU A 173 12.98 10.69 -0.84
C LEU A 173 11.84 11.15 0.06
N SER A 174 10.59 11.03 -0.42
CA SER A 174 9.41 11.37 0.37
C SER A 174 8.86 10.20 1.19
N ASN A 175 9.48 9.01 1.09
CA ASN A 175 9.05 7.76 1.71
C ASN A 175 7.56 7.45 1.46
N GLU A 176 7.13 7.61 0.20
CA GLU A 176 5.71 7.58 -0.17
C GLU A 176 5.49 6.77 -1.44
N HIS A 177 4.45 5.93 -1.45
CA HIS A 177 3.94 5.37 -2.71
C HIS A 177 3.35 6.46 -3.59
N LYS A 178 3.56 6.36 -4.90
CA LYS A 178 2.97 7.26 -5.89
C LYS A 178 2.42 6.43 -7.05
N VAL A 179 1.38 6.94 -7.68
CA VAL A 179 0.82 6.32 -8.89
C VAL A 179 0.95 7.28 -10.04
N LEU A 180 1.61 6.85 -11.09
CA LEU A 180 1.65 7.58 -12.34
C LEU A 180 0.47 7.14 -13.21
N TYR A 181 -0.26 8.09 -13.77
CA TYR A 181 -1.21 7.87 -14.84
C TYR A 181 -0.63 8.48 -16.11
N ILE A 182 -0.64 7.71 -17.20
CA ILE A 182 -0.16 8.15 -18.51
C ILE A 182 -1.30 7.97 -19.50
N ASP A 183 -1.69 9.05 -20.17
CA ASP A 183 -2.56 9.05 -21.34
C ASP A 183 -1.70 9.26 -22.58
N VAL A 184 -1.81 8.36 -23.57
CA VAL A 184 -0.99 8.35 -24.77
C VAL A 184 -1.85 8.23 -26.02
N GLU A 185 -1.60 9.11 -27.00
CA GLU A 185 -2.12 8.98 -28.36
C GLU A 185 -1.16 8.11 -29.21
N SER A 186 -1.63 6.92 -29.61
CA SER A 186 -0.81 5.84 -30.20
C SER A 186 -0.26 6.17 -31.59
N ILE A 187 -0.99 6.98 -32.40
CA ILE A 187 -0.60 7.26 -33.80
C ILE A 187 0.29 8.52 -33.91
N LYS A 188 0.11 9.49 -33.00
CA LYS A 188 0.94 10.68 -32.90
C LYS A 188 1.24 10.92 -31.42
N PRO A 189 2.40 10.46 -30.89
CA PRO A 189 2.77 10.68 -29.50
C PRO A 189 3.20 12.15 -29.24
N THR A 190 2.51 13.11 -29.85
CA THR A 190 2.70 14.54 -29.67
C THR A 190 2.04 15.06 -28.39
N THR A 191 1.14 14.27 -27.80
CA THR A 191 0.26 14.64 -26.70
C THR A 191 0.28 13.51 -25.67
N ILE A 192 1.21 13.61 -24.72
CA ILE A 192 1.28 12.71 -23.57
C ILE A 192 0.89 13.51 -22.34
N GLU A 193 -0.16 13.07 -21.65
CA GLU A 193 -0.53 13.64 -20.36
C GLU A 193 -0.08 12.69 -19.26
N ILE A 194 0.77 13.22 -18.37
CA ILE A 194 1.31 12.47 -17.24
C ILE A 194 0.78 13.12 -15.97
N MET A 195 0.07 12.34 -15.17
CA MET A 195 -0.44 12.75 -13.87
C MET A 195 0.21 11.87 -12.80
N ILE A 196 0.59 12.47 -11.68
CA ILE A 196 1.06 11.71 -10.52
C ILE A 196 0.13 11.92 -9.34
N PHE A 197 -0.27 10.82 -8.72
CA PHE A 197 -1.06 10.80 -7.51
C PHE A 197 -0.16 10.66 -6.28
N SER A 198 -0.38 11.52 -5.29
CA SER A 198 0.23 11.40 -3.95
C SER A 198 -0.81 10.96 -2.94
N PHE A 199 -0.50 9.95 -2.14
CA PHE A 199 -1.27 9.51 -0.98
C PHE A 199 -1.17 10.45 0.21
N SER A 200 -0.11 11.26 0.29
CA SER A 200 0.12 12.23 1.37
C SER A 200 -0.92 13.36 1.35
N ASN A 201 -1.30 13.82 0.16
CA ASN A 201 -2.27 14.90 -0.04
C ASN A 201 -3.53 14.47 -0.79
N TYR A 202 -3.65 13.19 -1.14
CA TYR A 202 -4.78 12.62 -1.88
C TYR A 202 -5.12 13.38 -3.17
N SER A 203 -4.11 13.84 -3.89
CA SER A 203 -4.31 14.70 -5.06
C SER A 203 -3.50 14.25 -6.27
N TRP A 204 -4.05 14.55 -7.44
CA TRP A 204 -3.36 14.46 -8.71
C TRP A 204 -2.66 15.77 -9.03
N ARG A 205 -1.44 15.68 -9.57
CA ARG A 205 -0.76 16.82 -10.18
C ARG A 205 -0.21 16.45 -11.55
N LYS A 206 -0.25 17.39 -12.49
CA LYS A 206 0.33 17.21 -13.82
C LYS A 206 1.85 17.27 -13.75
N ILE A 207 2.51 16.40 -14.50
CA ILE A 207 3.95 16.44 -14.73
C ILE A 207 4.17 16.88 -16.17
N GLU A 208 4.98 17.91 -16.33
CA GLU A 208 5.50 18.30 -17.64
C GLU A 208 6.73 17.45 -17.92
N VAL A 209 6.72 16.77 -19.07
CA VAL A 209 7.85 15.94 -19.50
C VAL A 209 8.30 16.42 -20.87
N ASP A 210 9.54 16.87 -20.93
CA ASP A 210 10.23 17.12 -22.18
C ASP A 210 10.63 15.77 -22.77
N LEU A 211 9.76 15.21 -23.60
CA LEU A 211 10.03 13.93 -24.24
C LEU A 211 11.02 14.11 -25.39
N PRO A 212 12.11 13.31 -25.43
CA PRO A 212 12.98 13.24 -26.59
C PRO A 212 12.16 12.87 -27.84
N LEU A 213 12.43 13.55 -28.95
CA LEU A 213 11.80 13.25 -30.24
C LEU A 213 12.07 11.78 -30.60
N GLY A 214 11.00 11.01 -30.86
CA GLY A 214 11.08 9.64 -31.39
C GLY A 214 10.77 8.49 -30.41
N ILE A 215 10.41 8.76 -29.15
CA ILE A 215 9.93 7.70 -28.24
C ILE A 215 8.47 7.37 -28.57
N SER A 216 8.26 6.21 -29.20
CA SER A 216 6.95 5.59 -29.39
C SER A 216 6.92 4.25 -28.67
N ALA A 217 6.02 4.13 -27.69
CA ALA A 217 5.73 2.94 -26.87
C ALA A 217 6.57 2.77 -25.59
N TRP A 218 5.85 2.85 -24.47
CA TRP A 218 6.30 2.39 -23.16
C TRP A 218 5.79 0.95 -22.99
N ARG A 219 6.65 -0.04 -23.18
CA ARG A 219 6.41 -1.40 -22.68
C ARG A 219 7.26 -1.58 -21.44
N CYS A 220 6.63 -1.60 -20.27
CA CYS A 220 7.30 -2.05 -19.05
C CYS A 220 7.57 -3.56 -19.20
N PHE A 221 8.85 -3.94 -19.32
CA PHE A 221 9.28 -5.29 -18.98
C PHE A 221 9.50 -5.29 -17.46
N VAL A 222 8.75 -6.16 -16.77
CA VAL A 222 8.97 -6.46 -15.35
C VAL A 222 10.13 -7.42 -15.21
#